data_AF-A0A3B4AGT6-F1
#
_entry.id   AF-A0A3B4AGT6-F1
#
_cell.length_a   1.000
_cell.length_b   1.000
_cell.length_c   1.000
_cell.angle_alpha   90.00
_cell.angle_beta   90.00
_cell.angle_gamma   90.00
#
_symmetry.space_group_name_H-M   'P 1'
#
loop_
_entity.id
_entity.type
_entity.pdbx_description
1 polymer ?
#
loop_
_entity_poly.entity_id
_entity_poly.type
_entity_poly.pdbx_seq_one_letter_code
_entity_poly.pdbx_strand_id
1 'polypeptide(L)' 'MTSYLHVADDDKGHDLDLFCLPKRYENDLDKVIIPHGLIMDRTERLARDIIQNMGGHHIVALCILKGASAQT' A
#
# COMPACT_ATOMS: atom_id res chain seq x y z
N MET A 1 -13.37 -1.32 14.32
CA MET A 1 -12.07 -1.90 14.71
C MET A 1 -11.24 -1.99 13.44
N THR A 2 -10.26 -1.11 13.28
CA THR A 2 -9.48 -1.00 12.03
C THR A 2 -8.46 -2.13 12.01
N SER A 3 -8.74 -3.17 11.21
CA SER A 3 -7.83 -4.30 11.01
C SER A 3 -6.69 -3.89 10.07
N TYR A 4 -5.44 -4.04 10.48
CA TYR A 4 -4.29 -3.89 9.57
C TYR A 4 -4.04 -5.19 8.81
N LEU A 5 -3.32 -5.10 7.69
CA LEU A 5 -2.81 -6.29 7.00
C LEU A 5 -1.59 -6.80 7.79
N HIS A 6 -1.65 -8.03 8.30
CA HIS A 6 -0.53 -8.64 9.03
C HIS A 6 0.33 -9.44 8.04
N VAL A 7 1.55 -8.96 7.77
CA VAL A 7 2.59 -9.71 7.06
C VAL A 7 3.44 -10.38 8.13
N ALA A 8 3.56 -11.71 8.06
CA ALA A 8 4.33 -12.47 9.04
C ALA A 8 5.84 -12.35 8.76
N ASP A 9 6.67 -12.48 9.80
CA ASP A 9 8.13 -12.35 9.66
C ASP A 9 8.75 -13.47 8.81
N ASP A 10 8.07 -14.61 8.70
CA ASP A 10 8.47 -15.76 7.88
C ASP A 10 7.91 -15.71 6.44
N ASP A 11 7.17 -14.65 6.09
CA ASP A 11 6.70 -14.42 4.73
C ASP A 11 7.90 -14.15 3.80
N LYS A 12 7.96 -14.92 2.72
CA LYS A 12 9.06 -14.85 1.74
C LYS A 12 8.77 -13.88 0.59
N GLY A 13 7.58 -13.27 0.56
CA GLY A 13 7.11 -12.47 -0.55
C GLY A 13 6.93 -13.29 -1.83
N HIS A 14 6.86 -12.58 -2.96
CA HIS A 14 6.59 -13.17 -4.26
C HIS A 14 7.77 -12.99 -5.21
N ASP A 15 7.94 -13.96 -6.12
CA ASP A 15 8.94 -13.91 -7.17
C ASP A 15 8.68 -12.75 -8.14
N LEU A 16 9.77 -12.15 -8.62
CA LEU A 16 9.73 -10.93 -9.44
C LEU A 16 9.14 -11.17 -10.83
N ASP A 17 9.30 -12.37 -11.38
CA ASP A 17 8.84 -12.79 -12.71
C ASP A 17 7.31 -12.92 -12.81
N LEU A 18 6.62 -12.95 -11.66
CA LEU A 18 5.17 -12.91 -11.58
C LEU A 18 4.59 -11.50 -11.81
N PHE A 19 5.44 -10.46 -11.86
CA PHE A 19 5.01 -9.07 -11.94
C PHE A 19 5.67 -8.31 -13.10
N CYS A 20 5.00 -7.24 -13.52
CA CYS A 20 5.55 -6.28 -14.46
C CYS A 20 6.45 -5.28 -13.72
N LEU A 21 7.76 -5.51 -13.72
CA LEU A 21 8.73 -4.64 -13.05
C LEU A 21 9.50 -3.76 -14.06
N PRO A 22 9.93 -2.54 -13.67
CA PRO A 22 10.79 -1.73 -14.51
C PRO A 22 12.18 -2.39 -14.67
N LYS A 23 12.61 -2.60 -15.92
CA LYS A 23 13.87 -3.29 -16.26
C LYS A 23 15.11 -2.76 -15.52
N ARG A 24 15.14 -1.44 -15.29
CA ARG A 24 16.26 -0.77 -14.61
C ARG A 24 16.49 -1.22 -13.17
N TYR A 25 15.53 -1.93 -12.57
CA TYR A 25 15.58 -2.41 -11.19
C TYR A 25 15.65 -3.94 -11.10
N GLU A 26 15.74 -4.66 -12.22
CA GLU A 26 15.73 -6.14 -12.23
C GLU A 26 16.82 -6.77 -11.36
N ASN A 27 17.97 -6.12 -11.22
CA ASN A 27 19.09 -6.60 -10.39
C ASN A 27 19.14 -5.97 -8.98
N ASP A 28 18.27 -5.00 -8.70
CA ASP A 28 18.25 -4.27 -7.42
C ASP A 28 17.15 -4.76 -6.48
N LEU A 29 16.30 -5.68 -6.95
CA LEU A 29 15.15 -6.22 -6.24
C LEU A 29 15.33 -7.71 -5.98
N ASP A 30 14.80 -8.18 -4.85
CA ASP A 30 14.81 -9.61 -4.47
C ASP A 30 13.40 -10.22 -4.59
N LYS A 31 12.43 -9.65 -3.89
CA LYS A 31 11.03 -10.11 -3.86
C LYS A 31 10.03 -8.95 -3.83
N VAL A 32 8.81 -9.22 -4.28
CA VAL A 32 7.66 -8.33 -4.05
C VAL A 32 6.97 -8.74 -2.76
N ILE A 33 7.03 -7.90 -1.72
CA ILE A 33 6.38 -8.18 -0.42
C ILE A 33 4.88 -7.85 -0.46
N ILE A 34 4.52 -6.70 -1.05
CA ILE A 34 3.13 -6.24 -1.14
C ILE A 34 2.86 -5.79 -2.58
N PRO A 35 2.02 -6.52 -3.34
CA PRO A 35 1.64 -6.11 -4.70
C PRO A 35 0.90 -4.77 -4.70
N HIS A 36 1.09 -3.97 -5.75
CA HIS A 36 0.40 -2.68 -5.92
C HIS A 36 -1.13 -2.80 -5.81
N GLY A 37 -1.72 -3.85 -6.39
CA GLY A 37 -3.17 -4.10 -6.30
C GLY A 37 -3.65 -4.27 -4.84
N LEU A 38 -2.89 -4.99 -4.01
CA LEU A 38 -3.22 -5.18 -2.60
C LEU A 38 -3.15 -3.87 -1.81
N ILE A 39 -2.20 -2.98 -2.15
CA ILE A 39 -2.12 -1.63 -1.59
C ILE A 39 -3.36 -0.82 -1.97
N MET A 40 -3.78 -0.88 -3.24
CA MET A 40 -4.98 -0.18 -3.71
C MET A 40 -6.24 -0.67 -2.98
N ASP A 41 -6.46 -1.98 -2.91
CA ASP A 41 -7.62 -2.59 -2.25
C ASP A 41 -7.69 -2.20 -0.78
N ARG A 42 -6.54 -2.25 -0.08
CA ARG A 42 -6.50 -1.85 1.34
C ARG A 42 -6.73 -0.35 1.51
N THR A 43 -6.17 0.47 0.64
CA THR A 43 -6.34 1.94 0.65
C THR A 43 -7.80 2.33 0.41
N GLU A 44 -8.50 1.66 -0.50
CA GLU A 44 -9.93 1.87 -0.72
C GLU A 44 -10.72 1.57 0.56
N ARG A 45 -10.45 0.42 1.20
CA ARG A 45 -11.12 0.06 2.46
C ARG A 45 -10.80 1.06 3.57
N LEU A 46 -9.56 1.53 3.67
CA LEU A 46 -9.15 2.56 4.64
C LEU A 46 -9.89 3.88 4.41
N ALA A 47 -10.05 4.31 3.15
CA ALA A 47 -10.83 5.51 2.83
C ALA A 47 -12.29 5.40 3.31
N ARG A 48 -12.92 4.23 3.10
CA ARG A 48 -14.27 3.95 3.63
C ARG A 48 -14.33 4.01 5.15
N ASP A 49 -13.33 3.42 5.83
CA ASP A 49 -13.24 3.45 7.29
C ASP A 49 -13.07 4.89 7.82
N ILE A 50 -12.24 5.72 7.18
CA ILE A 50 -12.04 7.13 7.55
C ILE A 50 -13.36 7.90 7.41
N ILE A 51 -14.05 7.77 6.28
CA ILE A 51 -15.33 8.46 6.03
C ILE A 51 -16.39 8.01 7.05
N GLN A 52 -16.48 6.72 7.36
CA GLN A 52 -17.43 6.20 8.34
C GLN A 52 -17.17 6.76 9.76
N ASN A 53 -15.91 6.90 10.15
CA ASN A 53 -15.56 7.36 11.50
C ASN A 53 -15.50 8.89 11.63
N MET A 54 -15.22 9.63 10.56
CA MET A 54 -14.98 11.08 10.59
C MET A 54 -16.01 11.92 9.81
N GLY A 55 -16.92 11.30 9.05
CA GLY A 55 -17.77 11.95 8.04
C GLY A 55 -18.81 12.95 8.55
N GLY A 56 -18.91 13.18 9.86
CA GLY A 56 -19.80 14.19 10.46
C GLY A 56 -19.17 15.60 10.58
N HIS A 57 -17.88 15.75 10.29
CA HIS A 57 -17.14 17.01 10.47
C HIS A 57 -16.29 17.37 9.25
N HIS A 58 -15.86 18.63 9.14
CA HIS A 58 -14.89 19.04 8.12
C HIS A 58 -13.56 18.30 8.32
N ILE A 59 -13.06 17.69 7.25
CA ILE A 59 -11.80 16.93 7.25
C ILE A 59 -10.72 17.75 6.53
N VAL A 60 -9.56 17.87 7.15
CA VAL A 60 -8.34 18.42 6.52
C VAL A 60 -7.34 17.27 6.36
N ALA A 61 -6.89 17.02 5.13
CA ALA A 61 -5.86 16.03 4.84
C ALA A 61 -4.48 16.71 4.78
N LEU A 62 -3.56 16.32 5.66
CA LEU A 62 -2.17 16.79 5.66
C LEU A 62 -1.26 15.68 5.14
N CYS A 63 -0.61 15.91 3.99
CA CYS A 63 0.35 14.97 3.42
C CYS A 63 1.77 15.28 3.94
N ILE A 64 2.40 14.28 4.56
CA ILE A 64 3.79 14.38 5.02
C ILE A 64 4.72 13.83 3.93
N LEU A 65 5.43 14.73 3.26
CA LEU A 65 6.32 14.42 2.15
C LEU A 65 7.66 13.80 2.61
N LYS A 66 8.39 13.05 1.76
CA LYS A 66 8.20 12.85 0.30
C LYS A 66 7.57 11.50 -0.09
N GLY A 67 7.76 10.45 0.71
CA GLY A 67 7.36 9.09 0.35
C GLY A 67 5.85 8.84 0.33
N ALA A 68 5.06 9.71 0.96
CA ALA A 68 3.60 9.57 1.00
C ALA A 68 2.89 10.06 -0.29
N SER A 69 3.59 10.81 -1.16
CA SER A 69 3.07 11.11 -2.49
C SER A 69 3.36 9.91 -3.40
N ALA A 70 2.57 8.84 -3.27
CA ALA A 70 2.53 7.80 -4.28
C ALA A 70 1.90 8.42 -5.54
N GLN A 71 2.74 8.82 -6.49
CA GLN A 71 2.30 9.29 -7.79
C GLN A 71 2.07 8.02 -8.62
N THR A 72 0.81 7.58 -8.68
CA THR A 72 0.34 6.53 -9.59
C THR A 72 0.64 6.89 -11.04
#